data_AF-A0A109FK08-F1
#
_entry.id   AF-A0A109FK08-F1
#
_cell.length_a   1.000
_cell.length_b   1.000
_cell.length_c   1.000
_cell.angle_alpha   90.00
_cell.angle_beta   90.00
_cell.angle_gamma   90.00
#
_symmetry.space_group_name_H-M   'P 1'
#
loop_
_entity.id
_entity.type
_entity.pdbx_description
1 polymer ?
#
loop_
_entity_poly.entity_id
_entity_poly.type
_entity_poly.pdbx_seq_one_letter_code
_entity_poly.pdbx_strand_id
1 'polypeptide(L)'
;LLAVGDTNEVFLYSSPRSDSDQYELAHTFTASRDASFSTDWNEDNRTFAVASQDGFVHVFDIRSGPAGAARKVKFSPGGRKIDAGLMAFTEHRNRVHVVDARTFETYQILDV
;
A
#
# COMPACT_ATOMS: atom_id res chain seq x y z
N LEU A 1 8.09 -13.69 -2.35
CA LEU A 1 8.44 -14.52 -1.17
C LEU A 1 8.38 -13.64 0.08
N LEU A 2 7.96 -14.19 1.22
CA LEU A 2 7.93 -13.51 2.50
C LEU A 2 8.75 -14.31 3.51
N ALA A 3 9.59 -13.64 4.29
CA ALA A 3 10.43 -14.28 5.29
C ALA A 3 10.38 -13.52 6.62
N VAL A 4 10.43 -14.27 7.72
CA VAL A 4 10.51 -13.82 9.11
C VAL A 4 11.48 -14.70 9.87
N GLY A 5 11.83 -14.29 11.10
CA GLY A 5 12.66 -15.07 12.00
C GLY A 5 12.75 -14.42 13.38
N ASP A 6 13.89 -14.60 14.06
CA ASP A 6 14.11 -14.13 15.43
C ASP A 6 14.24 -12.60 15.58
N THR A 7 13.71 -11.84 14.63
CA THR A 7 13.59 -10.38 14.68
C THR A 7 12.13 -9.95 14.51
N ASN A 8 11.84 -8.70 14.83
CA ASN A 8 10.53 -8.11 14.61
C ASN A 8 10.34 -7.57 13.17
N GLU A 9 11.23 -7.95 12.26
CA GLU A 9 11.22 -7.52 10.87
C GLU A 9 10.61 -8.58 9.96
N VAL A 10 9.96 -8.11 8.90
CA VAL A 10 9.48 -8.92 7.80
C VAL A 10 10.22 -8.51 6.53
N PHE A 11 10.69 -9.52 5.80
CA PHE A 11 11.40 -9.35 4.53
C PHE A 11 10.51 -9.78 3.37
N LEU A 12 10.18 -8.84 2.50
CA LEU A 12 9.40 -9.06 1.29
C LEU A 12 10.32 -9.08 0.08
N TYR A 13 10.29 -10.18 -0.67
CA TYR A 13 11.07 -10.37 -1.88
C TYR A 13 10.19 -10.43 -3.12
N SER A 14 10.63 -9.75 -4.19
CA SER A 14 10.05 -9.88 -5.53
C SER A 14 10.40 -11.23 -6.15
N SER A 15 9.51 -11.74 -7.00
CA SER A 15 9.81 -12.94 -7.79
C SER A 15 10.98 -12.67 -8.74
N PRO A 16 11.81 -13.69 -9.02
CA PRO A 16 12.87 -13.58 -9.99
C PRO A 16 12.33 -13.14 -11.35
N ARG A 17 13.07 -12.26 -12.03
CA ARG A 17 12.74 -11.81 -13.39
C ARG A 17 13.23 -12.86 -14.40
N SER A 18 12.77 -12.80 -15.64
CA SER A 18 13.15 -13.77 -16.67
C SER A 18 14.66 -13.87 -16.94
N ASP A 19 15.44 -12.87 -16.51
CA ASP A 19 16.88 -12.74 -16.66
C ASP A 19 17.68 -13.12 -15.40
N SER A 20 17.01 -13.50 -14.31
CA SER A 20 17.65 -13.86 -13.03
C SER A 20 16.84 -14.93 -12.30
N ASP A 21 17.50 -15.96 -11.76
CA ASP A 21 16.84 -16.98 -10.92
C ASP A 21 16.79 -16.58 -9.43
N GLN A 22 17.20 -15.35 -9.08
CA GLN A 22 17.28 -14.90 -7.70
C GLN A 22 16.09 -14.05 -7.28
N TYR A 23 15.62 -14.28 -6.06
CA TYR A 23 14.68 -13.39 -5.38
C TYR A 23 15.40 -12.11 -4.97
N GLU A 24 14.84 -10.95 -5.31
CA GLU A 24 15.40 -9.65 -4.92
C GLU A 24 14.63 -9.10 -3.71
N LEU A 25 15.35 -8.58 -2.71
CA LEU A 25 14.72 -7.94 -1.55
C LEU A 25 14.02 -6.66 -2.00
N ALA A 26 12.69 -6.62 -1.88
CA ALA A 26 11.87 -5.48 -2.27
C ALA A 26 11.68 -4.52 -1.09
N HIS A 27 11.32 -5.04 0.08
CA HIS A 27 11.05 -4.24 1.27
C HIS A 27 11.41 -4.98 2.56
N THR A 28 11.84 -4.22 3.56
CA THR A 28 11.91 -4.63 4.96
C THR A 28 11.05 -3.68 5.77
N PHE A 29 10.21 -4.22 6.66
CA PHE A 29 9.43 -3.39 7.58
C PHE A 29 9.29 -4.09 8.94
N THR A 30 9.19 -3.28 9.98
CA THR A 30 8.91 -3.75 11.33
C THR A 30 7.45 -4.15 11.44
N ALA A 31 7.20 -5.44 11.67
CA ALA A 31 5.85 -5.99 11.72
C ALA A 31 5.27 -6.04 13.13
N SER A 32 6.13 -6.13 14.14
CA SER A 32 5.70 -6.43 15.51
C SER A 32 6.63 -5.79 16.53
N ARG A 33 6.32 -6.00 17.81
CA ARG A 33 7.16 -5.53 18.93
C ARG A 33 8.21 -6.55 19.35
N ASP A 34 8.16 -7.76 18.81
CA ASP A 34 9.00 -8.90 19.18
C ASP A 34 9.19 -9.85 17.98
N ALA A 35 9.98 -10.92 18.12
CA ALA A 35 10.28 -11.89 17.07
C ALA A 35 9.03 -12.45 16.37
N SER A 36 9.18 -12.84 15.10
CA SER A 36 8.10 -13.40 14.28
C SER A 36 8.44 -14.81 13.79
N PHE A 37 7.51 -15.75 13.93
CA PHE A 37 7.82 -17.18 13.76
C PHE A 37 7.32 -17.78 12.46
N SER A 38 6.22 -17.26 11.93
CA SER A 38 5.60 -17.80 10.73
C SER A 38 4.83 -16.73 9.99
N THR A 39 4.67 -16.96 8.68
CA THR A 39 3.87 -16.11 7.80
C THR A 39 3.07 -16.93 6.83
N ASP A 40 1.98 -16.34 6.33
CA ASP A 40 1.22 -16.90 5.22
C ASP A 40 0.63 -15.79 4.36
N TRP A 41 0.47 -16.08 3.07
CA TRP A 41 -0.16 -15.18 2.10
C TRP A 41 -1.62 -15.54 1.92
N ASN A 42 -2.45 -14.51 1.78
CA ASN A 42 -3.76 -14.71 1.20
C ASN A 42 -3.63 -15.08 -0.29
N GLU A 43 -4.59 -15.86 -0.80
CA GLU A 43 -4.64 -16.32 -2.19
C GLU A 43 -4.66 -15.15 -3.20
N ASP A 44 -5.19 -14.00 -2.78
CA ASP A 44 -5.24 -12.79 -3.61
C ASP A 44 -3.88 -12.08 -3.79
N ASN A 45 -2.82 -12.55 -3.12
CA ASN A 45 -1.48 -11.97 -3.12
C ASN A 45 -1.43 -10.47 -2.73
N ARG A 46 -2.43 -9.98 -2.01
CA ARG A 46 -2.50 -8.58 -1.55
C ARG A 46 -2.26 -8.44 -0.06
N THR A 47 -2.65 -9.46 0.69
CA THR A 47 -2.52 -9.45 2.14
C THR A 47 -1.72 -10.64 2.63
N PHE A 48 -1.04 -10.47 3.75
CA PHE A 48 -0.32 -11.55 4.42
C PHE A 48 -0.42 -11.37 5.93
N ALA A 49 -0.29 -12.49 6.65
CA ALA A 49 -0.32 -12.55 8.09
C ALA A 49 1.05 -12.94 8.66
N VAL A 50 1.37 -12.42 9.84
CA VAL A 50 2.62 -12.68 10.57
C VAL A 50 2.28 -13.01 12.02
N ALA A 51 2.64 -14.21 12.48
CA ALA A 51 2.49 -14.59 13.88
C ALA A 51 3.73 -14.18 14.69
N SER A 52 3.55 -13.40 15.75
CA SER A 52 4.64 -12.85 16.57
C SER A 52 4.60 -13.32 18.02
N GLN A 53 5.78 -13.33 18.64
CA GLN A 53 5.98 -13.57 20.07
C GLN A 53 5.30 -12.55 20.97
N ASP A 54 4.98 -11.36 20.43
CA ASP A 54 4.27 -10.32 21.17
C ASP A 54 2.81 -10.66 21.52
N GLY A 55 2.34 -11.86 21.13
CA GLY A 55 1.03 -12.41 21.44
C GLY A 55 -0.02 -12.12 20.38
N PHE A 56 0.35 -11.51 19.26
CA PHE A 56 -0.58 -11.12 18.20
C PHE A 56 -0.23 -11.77 16.85
N VAL A 57 -1.26 -11.88 16.01
CA VAL A 57 -1.11 -12.10 14.56
C VAL A 57 -1.35 -10.76 13.88
N HIS A 58 -0.33 -10.25 13.20
CA HIS A 58 -0.39 -8.99 12.47
C HIS A 58 -0.78 -9.24 11.02
N VAL A 59 -1.75 -8.49 10.50
CA VAL A 59 -2.20 -8.61 9.11
C VAL A 59 -1.84 -7.35 8.35
N PHE A 60 -1.20 -7.53 7.21
CA PHE A 60 -0.69 -6.45 6.37
C PHE A 60 -1.31 -6.51 4.98
N ASP A 61 -1.52 -5.34 4.37
CA ASP A 61 -1.86 -5.20 2.97
C ASP A 61 -0.70 -4.48 2.26
N ILE A 62 -0.13 -5.10 1.23
CA ILE A 62 1.02 -4.55 0.48
C ILE A 62 0.72 -3.22 -0.21
N ARG A 63 -0.56 -2.87 -0.39
CA ARG A 63 -1.00 -1.60 -0.93
C ARG A 63 -1.00 -0.48 0.11
N SER A 64 -1.07 -0.84 1.39
CA SER A 64 -1.18 0.10 2.52
C SER A 64 0.14 0.79 2.89
N GLY A 65 1.15 0.72 2.03
CA GLY A 65 2.37 1.52 2.18
C GLY A 65 2.11 3.03 2.04
N PRO A 66 3.10 3.88 2.38
CA PRO A 66 2.97 5.33 2.28
C PRO A 66 2.41 5.75 0.92
N ALA A 67 1.55 6.78 0.91
CA ALA A 67 0.81 7.25 -0.25
C ALA A 67 1.71 7.28 -1.50
N GLY A 68 1.29 6.59 -2.56
CA GLY A 68 2.08 6.50 -3.77
C GLY A 68 2.22 7.88 -4.43
N ALA A 69 3.23 8.05 -5.30
CA ALA A 69 3.38 9.28 -6.08
C ALA A 69 2.08 9.59 -6.87
N ALA A 70 1.64 10.85 -6.85
CA ALA A 70 0.54 11.30 -7.70
C ALA A 70 0.98 11.22 -9.17
N ARG A 71 0.25 10.47 -10.01
CA ARG A 71 0.61 10.23 -11.42
C ARG A 71 -0.05 11.21 -12.38
N LYS A 72 -1.27 11.65 -12.07
CA LYS A 72 -2.04 12.64 -12.84
C LYS A 72 -2.90 13.47 -11.91
N VAL A 73 -3.09 14.74 -12.24
CA VAL A 73 -3.98 15.67 -11.54
C VAL A 73 -4.84 16.44 -12.54
N LYS A 74 -6.11 16.64 -12.20
CA LYS A 74 -7.07 17.45 -12.98
C LYS A 74 -7.97 18.25 -12.04
N PHE A 75 -8.11 19.53 -12.33
CA PHE A 75 -9.18 20.35 -11.75
C PHE A 75 -10.44 20.25 -12.61
N SER A 76 -11.59 20.31 -11.96
CA SER A 76 -12.89 20.49 -12.59
C SER A 76 -12.91 21.74 -13.48
N PRO A 77 -13.48 21.68 -14.70
CA PRO A 77 -13.64 22.87 -15.54
C PRO A 77 -14.53 23.91 -14.85
N GLY A 78 -14.08 25.16 -14.77
CA GLY A 78 -14.74 26.25 -14.01
C GLY A 78 -16.06 26.79 -14.60
N GLY A 79 -16.77 26.02 -15.43
CA GLY A 79 -17.94 26.48 -16.18
C GLY A 79 -19.30 26.25 -15.52
N ARG A 80 -19.42 25.35 -14.53
CA ARG A 80 -20.70 25.04 -13.84
C ARG A 80 -20.54 25.18 -12.33
N LYS A 81 -21.46 25.89 -11.67
CA LYS A 81 -21.47 26.10 -10.20
C LYS A 81 -21.50 24.80 -9.37
N ILE A 82 -21.96 23.68 -9.94
CA ILE A 82 -22.03 22.37 -9.26
C ILE A 82 -20.68 21.65 -9.27
N ASP A 83 -19.87 21.81 -10.33
CA ASP A 83 -18.60 21.10 -10.49
C ASP A 83 -17.39 21.99 -10.20
N ALA A 84 -17.56 23.31 -10.10
CA ALA A 84 -16.47 24.27 -9.88
C ALA A 84 -15.92 24.17 -8.46
N GLY A 85 -14.95 23.29 -8.26
CA GLY A 85 -14.30 23.11 -6.97
C GLY A 85 -13.85 21.70 -6.68
N LEU A 86 -13.68 20.84 -7.68
CA LEU A 86 -13.13 19.50 -7.48
C LEU A 86 -11.73 19.38 -8.08
N MET A 87 -10.87 18.65 -7.39
CA MET A 87 -9.58 18.19 -7.89
C MET A 87 -9.57 16.66 -7.83
N ALA A 88 -9.27 16.02 -8.95
CA ALA A 88 -9.05 14.58 -8.99
C ALA A 88 -7.57 14.29 -9.24
N PHE A 89 -7.00 13.34 -8.51
CA PHE A 89 -5.67 12.80 -8.82
C PHE A 89 -5.61 11.28 -8.63
N THR A 90 -4.75 10.63 -9.41
CA THR A 90 -4.45 9.21 -9.27
C THR A 90 -3.14 9.03 -8.53
N GLU A 91 -3.05 8.03 -7.66
CA GLU A 91 -1.76 7.59 -7.13
C GLU A 91 -1.14 6.47 -7.98
N HIS A 92 0.09 6.08 -7.64
CA HIS A 92 0.84 5.04 -8.34
C HIS A 92 0.17 3.66 -8.32
N ARG A 93 -0.65 3.38 -7.30
CA ARG A 93 -1.22 2.06 -7.02
C ARG A 93 -2.61 1.91 -7.63
N ASN A 94 -3.64 2.02 -6.82
CA ASN A 94 -4.99 1.60 -7.18
C ASN A 94 -6.07 2.55 -6.62
N ARG A 95 -5.71 3.81 -6.36
CA ARG A 95 -6.63 4.80 -5.81
C ARG A 95 -6.76 6.03 -6.68
N VAL A 96 -7.99 6.51 -6.77
CA VAL A 96 -8.33 7.84 -7.26
C VAL A 96 -8.83 8.66 -6.08
N HIS A 97 -8.28 9.85 -5.94
CA HIS A 97 -8.67 10.81 -4.93
C HIS A 97 -9.50 11.90 -5.59
N VAL A 98 -10.67 12.19 -5.04
CA VAL A 98 -11.50 13.35 -5.40
C VAL A 98 -11.52 14.28 -4.21
N VAL A 99 -11.04 15.49 -4.37
CA VAL A 99 -10.81 16.48 -3.30
C VAL A 99 -11.65 17.71 -3.58
N ASP A 100 -12.25 18.31 -2.55
CA ASP A 100 -12.78 19.66 -2.65
C ASP A 100 -11.61 20.65 -2.78
N ALA A 101 -11.41 21.17 -3.99
CA ALA A 101 -10.35 22.10 -4.35
C ALA A 101 -10.54 23.52 -3.79
N ARG A 102 -11.68 23.82 -3.15
CA ARG A 102 -11.95 25.15 -2.57
C ARG A 102 -11.30 25.30 -1.20
N THR A 103 -11.32 24.21 -0.42
CA THR A 103 -10.80 24.18 0.95
C THR A 103 -9.66 23.19 1.14
N PHE A 104 -9.60 22.14 0.30
CA PHE A 104 -8.71 20.98 0.45
C PHE A 104 -8.89 20.18 1.75
N GLU A 105 -9.98 20.43 2.49
CA GLU A 105 -10.25 19.78 3.78
C GLU A 105 -11.05 18.48 3.62
N THR A 106 -11.81 18.34 2.53
CA THR A 106 -12.65 17.17 2.29
C THR A 106 -12.20 16.43 1.04
N TYR A 107 -12.15 15.11 1.15
CA TYR A 107 -11.78 14.25 0.03
C TYR A 107 -12.45 12.88 0.15
N GLN A 108 -12.58 12.23 -1.00
CA GLN A 108 -13.02 10.85 -1.15
C GLN A 108 -11.93 10.06 -1.85
N ILE A 109 -11.71 8.82 -1.38
CA ILE A 109 -10.81 7.86 -2.00
C ILE A 109 -11.67 6.77 -2.63
N LEU A 110 -11.40 6.49 -3.89
CA LEU A 110 -12.01 5.41 -4.67
C LEU A 110 -10.94 4.38 -4.98
N ASP A 111 -11.16 3.12 -4.61
CA ASP A 111 -10.35 2.02 -5.10
C ASP A 111 -10.78 1.68 -6.54
N VAL A 112 -9.81 1.54 -7.44
CA VAL A 112 -10.01 1.30 -8.88
C VAL A 112 -9.20 0.10 -9.36
#